data_AF-A0A6L9TFP1-F1
#
_entry.id   AF-A0A6L9TFP1-F1
#
_cell.length_a   1.000
_cell.length_b   1.000
_cell.length_c   1.000
_cell.angle_alpha   90.00
_cell.angle_beta   90.00
_cell.angle_gamma   90.00
#
_symmetry.space_group_name_H-M   'P 1'
#
loop_
_entity.id
_entity.type
_entity.pdbx_description
1 polymer ?
#
loop_
_entity_poly.entity_id
_entity_poly.type
_entity_poly.pdbx_seq_one_letter_code
_entity_poly.pdbx_strand_id
1 'polypeptide(L)'
;MVDYDSAVAAVQDPDADPVFLAKIAYENPEFGANVAAHERAYPGLLRWIAEFGDERAKETARERGFVATNPYGQAASEQVRDEPQQAQPAYEEPAAAEPQQPAVQPQAQAQQPVQQVAEQPVATNQYGFTVAQALDPNTDLMTIAQIAQYAPELRVYIAQNPSTYPELLNWLASLGDPAINAALAQRG
;
A
#
# COMPACT_ATOMS: atom_id res chain seq x y z
N MET A 1 9.00 -19.44 1.33
CA MET A 1 9.36 -20.41 0.28
C MET A 1 8.14 -21.24 -0.01
N VAL A 2 7.46 -20.96 -1.12
CA VAL A 2 6.37 -21.82 -1.62
C VAL A 2 7.00 -23.02 -2.32
N ASP A 3 6.59 -24.23 -1.97
CA ASP A 3 7.05 -25.45 -2.66
C ASP A 3 6.62 -25.44 -4.13
N TYR A 4 7.50 -25.90 -5.01
CA TYR A 4 7.28 -25.92 -6.45
C TYR A 4 5.99 -26.66 -6.84
N ASP A 5 5.73 -27.82 -6.22
CA ASP A 5 4.54 -28.63 -6.48
C ASP A 5 3.24 -27.89 -6.10
N SER A 6 3.27 -27.16 -4.96
CA SER A 6 2.18 -26.30 -4.51
C SER A 6 1.94 -25.11 -5.43
N ALA A 7 3.01 -24.54 -6.00
CA ALA A 7 2.92 -23.47 -6.99
C ALA A 7 2.29 -23.95 -8.31
N VAL A 8 2.73 -25.12 -8.80
CA VAL A 8 2.18 -25.76 -10.01
C VAL A 8 0.70 -26.09 -9.85
N ALA A 9 0.30 -26.59 -8.68
CA ALA A 9 -1.10 -26.92 -8.37
C ALA A 9 -1.99 -25.66 -8.39
N ALA A 10 -1.57 -24.60 -7.68
CA ALA A 10 -2.35 -23.37 -7.61
C ALA A 10 -2.42 -22.60 -8.93
N VAL A 11 -1.39 -22.67 -9.76
CA VAL A 11 -1.39 -22.02 -11.07
C VAL A 11 -2.32 -22.71 -12.08
N GLN A 12 -2.59 -24.00 -11.88
CA GLN A 12 -3.51 -24.79 -12.71
C GLN A 12 -4.94 -24.85 -12.14
N ASP A 13 -5.13 -24.45 -10.89
CA ASP A 13 -6.42 -24.51 -10.22
C ASP A 13 -7.27 -23.27 -10.58
N PRO A 14 -8.41 -23.44 -11.29
CA PRO A 14 -9.21 -22.30 -11.77
C PRO A 14 -9.80 -21.44 -10.64
N ASP A 15 -9.93 -21.99 -9.44
CA ASP A 15 -10.46 -21.32 -8.25
C ASP A 15 -9.35 -20.81 -7.31
N ALA A 16 -8.08 -20.91 -7.74
CA ALA A 16 -6.92 -20.56 -6.93
C ALA A 16 -7.03 -19.19 -6.28
N ASP A 17 -6.52 -19.13 -5.06
CA ASP A 17 -6.54 -17.90 -4.30
C ASP A 17 -5.64 -16.83 -4.97
N PRO A 18 -6.19 -15.64 -5.29
CA PRO A 18 -5.44 -14.60 -5.99
C PRO A 18 -4.22 -14.09 -5.21
N VAL A 19 -4.24 -14.13 -3.87
CA VAL A 19 -3.09 -13.74 -3.04
C VAL A 19 -2.02 -14.82 -3.09
N PHE A 20 -2.44 -16.09 -3.11
CA PHE A 20 -1.51 -17.19 -3.29
C PHE A 20 -0.84 -17.17 -4.67
N LEU A 21 -1.58 -16.83 -5.73
CA LEU A 21 -1.04 -16.59 -7.07
C LEU A 21 -0.03 -15.44 -7.10
N ALA A 22 -0.30 -14.32 -6.42
CA ALA A 22 0.64 -13.21 -6.31
C ALA A 22 1.94 -13.62 -5.59
N LYS A 23 1.80 -14.42 -4.52
CA LYS A 23 2.94 -14.97 -3.78
C LYS A 23 3.77 -15.92 -4.64
N ILE A 24 3.13 -16.77 -5.44
CA ILE A 24 3.80 -17.66 -6.39
C ILE A 24 4.56 -16.84 -7.44
N ALA A 25 3.95 -15.80 -8.02
CA ALA A 25 4.61 -14.94 -8.99
C ALA A 25 5.83 -14.19 -8.41
N TYR A 26 5.82 -13.89 -7.11
CA TYR A 26 6.95 -13.25 -6.42
C TYR A 26 8.06 -14.22 -6.02
N GLU A 27 7.71 -15.37 -5.41
CA GLU A 27 8.69 -16.34 -4.94
C GLU A 27 9.23 -17.23 -6.06
N ASN A 28 8.45 -17.42 -7.12
CA ASN A 28 8.78 -18.25 -8.26
C ASN A 28 8.48 -17.48 -9.57
N PRO A 29 9.39 -16.58 -9.99
CA PRO A 29 9.23 -15.74 -11.19
C PRO A 29 8.85 -16.52 -12.46
N GLU A 30 9.32 -17.77 -12.59
CA GLU A 30 8.99 -18.66 -13.71
C GLU A 30 7.49 -18.93 -13.89
N PHE A 31 6.69 -18.86 -12.81
CA PHE A 31 5.24 -19.03 -12.87
C PHE A 31 4.48 -17.75 -13.23
N GLY A 32 5.15 -16.60 -13.28
CA GLY A 32 4.51 -15.30 -13.53
C GLY A 32 3.66 -15.27 -14.80
N ALA A 33 4.07 -15.97 -15.87
CA ALA A 33 3.30 -16.05 -17.11
C ALA A 33 2.00 -16.83 -16.96
N ASN A 34 2.04 -17.94 -16.24
CA ASN A 34 0.85 -18.73 -15.99
C ASN A 34 -0.07 -18.04 -14.97
N VAL A 35 0.50 -17.33 -13.97
CA VAL A 35 -0.26 -16.47 -13.07
C VAL A 35 -0.91 -15.32 -13.84
N ALA A 36 -0.20 -14.69 -14.78
CA ALA A 36 -0.78 -13.65 -15.64
C ALA A 36 -1.88 -14.17 -16.57
N ALA A 37 -1.81 -15.44 -16.97
CA ALA A 37 -2.82 -16.14 -17.74
C ALA A 37 -4.01 -16.64 -16.88
N HIS A 38 -3.95 -16.53 -15.55
CA HIS A 38 -5.00 -17.02 -14.67
C HIS A 38 -6.24 -16.11 -14.69
N GLU A 39 -7.45 -16.66 -14.67
CA GLU A 39 -8.70 -15.87 -14.66
C GLU A 39 -8.93 -15.14 -13.34
N ARG A 40 -8.42 -15.72 -12.24
CA ARG A 40 -8.46 -15.12 -10.89
C ARG A 40 -7.36 -14.07 -10.68
N ALA A 41 -6.46 -13.87 -11.64
CA ALA A 41 -5.45 -12.82 -11.55
C ALA A 41 -6.13 -11.45 -11.65
N TYR A 42 -6.16 -10.75 -10.52
CA TYR A 42 -6.79 -9.44 -10.43
C TYR A 42 -5.94 -8.38 -11.16
N PRO A 43 -6.54 -7.29 -11.65
CA PRO A 43 -5.87 -6.29 -12.48
C PRO A 43 -4.61 -5.68 -11.84
N GLY A 44 -4.56 -5.55 -10.52
CA GLY A 44 -3.37 -5.10 -9.79
C GLY A 44 -2.19 -6.07 -9.88
N LEU A 45 -2.46 -7.38 -9.85
CA LEU A 45 -1.44 -8.41 -10.05
C LEU A 45 -0.93 -8.42 -11.50
N LEU A 46 -1.82 -8.24 -12.48
CA LEU A 46 -1.43 -8.17 -13.90
C LEU A 46 -0.56 -6.93 -14.19
N ARG A 47 -0.87 -5.78 -13.57
CA ARG A 47 0.00 -4.59 -13.59
C ARG A 47 1.34 -4.85 -12.94
N TRP A 48 1.34 -5.48 -11.78
CA TRP A 48 2.58 -5.83 -11.07
C TRP A 48 3.44 -6.79 -11.90
N ILE A 49 2.84 -7.80 -12.52
CA ILE A 49 3.54 -8.73 -13.42
C ILE A 49 4.05 -8.00 -14.67
N ALA A 50 3.28 -7.09 -15.24
CA ALA A 50 3.73 -6.28 -16.37
C ALA A 50 4.97 -5.45 -16.03
N GLU A 51 5.09 -4.99 -14.78
CA GLU A 51 6.19 -4.15 -14.31
C GLU A 51 7.40 -4.96 -13.83
N PHE A 52 7.17 -5.94 -12.94
CA PHE A 52 8.18 -6.68 -12.19
C PHE A 52 8.35 -8.16 -12.61
N GLY A 53 7.41 -8.73 -13.37
CA GLY A 53 7.49 -10.15 -13.79
C GLY A 53 8.52 -10.41 -14.89
N ASP A 54 8.74 -11.67 -15.24
CA ASP A 54 9.63 -12.05 -16.35
C ASP A 54 9.07 -11.67 -17.73
N GLU A 55 9.91 -11.65 -18.77
CA GLU A 55 9.49 -11.23 -20.12
C GLU A 55 8.25 -11.96 -20.64
N ARG A 56 8.14 -13.28 -20.42
CA ARG A 56 6.94 -14.04 -20.79
C ARG A 56 5.71 -13.60 -20.01
N ALA A 57 5.88 -13.26 -18.75
CA ALA A 57 4.80 -12.81 -17.87
C ALA A 57 4.32 -11.41 -18.23
N LYS A 58 5.28 -10.53 -18.58
CA LYS A 58 5.00 -9.20 -19.13
C LYS A 58 4.25 -9.30 -20.45
N GLU A 59 4.65 -10.20 -21.34
CA GLU A 59 3.96 -10.43 -22.62
C GLU A 59 2.50 -10.83 -22.38
N THR A 60 2.25 -11.81 -21.52
CA THR A 60 0.88 -12.25 -21.19
C THR A 60 0.03 -11.16 -20.53
N ALA A 61 0.61 -10.36 -19.63
CA ALA A 61 -0.09 -9.22 -19.06
C ALA A 61 -0.44 -8.17 -20.13
N ARG A 62 0.49 -7.90 -21.06
CA ARG A 62 0.28 -6.98 -22.20
C ARG A 62 -0.79 -7.48 -23.16
N GLU A 63 -0.83 -8.78 -23.46
CA GLU A 63 -1.90 -9.40 -24.26
C GLU A 63 -3.28 -9.21 -23.62
N ARG A 64 -3.33 -9.13 -22.29
CA ARG A 64 -4.54 -8.83 -21.52
C ARG A 64 -4.84 -7.34 -21.35
N GLY A 65 -4.06 -6.47 -21.99
CA GLY A 65 -4.23 -5.01 -21.93
C GLY A 65 -3.63 -4.35 -20.69
N PHE A 66 -2.86 -5.10 -19.87
CA PHE A 66 -2.16 -4.56 -18.70
C PHE A 66 -0.71 -4.26 -19.07
N VAL A 67 -0.40 -2.97 -19.22
CA VAL A 67 0.96 -2.49 -19.50
C VAL A 67 1.60 -1.91 -18.24
N ALA A 68 2.91 -2.12 -18.07
CA ALA A 68 3.68 -1.42 -17.05
C ALA A 68 3.58 0.08 -17.32
N THR A 69 2.91 0.80 -16.43
CA THR A 69 2.83 2.26 -16.54
C THR A 69 4.05 2.82 -15.85
N ASN A 70 5.18 2.78 -16.54
CA ASN A 70 6.37 3.48 -16.07
C ASN A 70 6.12 4.99 -16.26
N PRO A 71 6.02 5.82 -15.20
CA PRO A 71 5.86 7.27 -15.35
C PRO A 71 7.08 7.95 -16.02
N TYR A 72 8.15 7.20 -16.27
CA TYR A 72 9.39 7.65 -16.94
C TYR A 72 9.74 6.88 -18.22
N GLY A 73 8.84 6.05 -18.76
CA GLY A 73 9.14 5.19 -19.90
C GLY A 73 8.07 5.24 -20.97
N GLN A 74 8.07 6.33 -21.74
CA GLN A 74 7.52 6.46 -23.08
C GLN A 74 6.17 5.76 -23.31
N ALA A 75 5.10 6.54 -23.17
CA ALA A 75 3.89 6.30 -23.92
C ALA A 75 4.25 6.12 -25.40
N ALA A 76 4.01 4.93 -25.95
CA ALA A 76 3.74 4.80 -27.37
C ALA A 76 2.34 5.38 -27.63
N SER A 77 2.22 6.70 -27.46
CA SER A 77 1.15 7.49 -28.02
C SER A 77 1.82 8.67 -28.70
N GLU A 78 2.11 8.47 -29.98
CA GLU A 78 2.45 9.52 -30.92
C GLU A 78 1.41 10.65 -30.85
N GLN A 79 1.91 11.88 -30.98
CA GLN A 79 1.21 13.14 -31.28
C GLN A 79 0.47 13.85 -30.14
N VAL A 80 1.17 14.75 -29.43
CA VAL A 80 0.75 16.16 -29.35
C VAL A 80 1.98 17.06 -29.41
N ARG A 81 1.95 17.99 -30.37
CA ARG A 81 2.89 19.08 -30.69
C ARG A 81 2.48 20.33 -29.88
N ASP A 82 3.45 21.20 -29.55
CA ASP A 82 3.35 22.53 -28.90
C ASP A 82 3.02 22.48 -27.38
N GLU A 83 3.66 23.16 -26.43
CA GLU A 83 4.38 24.45 -26.34
C GLU A 83 5.25 24.48 -25.03
N PRO A 84 6.19 25.46 -24.86
CA PRO A 84 7.13 25.52 -23.74
C PRO A 84 6.64 26.43 -22.59
N GLN A 85 6.68 25.97 -21.33
CA GLN A 85 6.37 26.83 -20.18
C GLN A 85 7.57 27.06 -19.26
N GLN A 86 7.88 28.35 -19.11
CA GLN A 86 8.98 28.99 -18.42
C GLN A 86 8.72 29.17 -16.92
N ALA A 87 9.81 29.20 -16.13
CA ALA A 87 10.12 30.06 -14.96
C ALA A 87 9.34 29.92 -13.61
N GLN A 88 10.04 29.38 -12.59
CA GLN A 88 10.49 29.94 -11.26
C GLN A 88 9.70 31.13 -10.59
N PRO A 89 9.72 31.36 -9.24
CA PRO A 89 10.87 31.21 -8.32
C PRO A 89 10.60 30.83 -6.83
N ALA A 90 11.72 30.80 -6.07
CA ALA A 90 11.92 30.51 -4.65
C ALA A 90 11.42 31.58 -3.66
N TYR A 91 11.29 31.19 -2.38
CA TYR A 91 11.36 32.09 -1.21
C TYR A 91 12.05 31.38 -0.03
N GLU A 92 12.94 32.13 0.60
CA GLU A 92 13.94 31.77 1.62
C GLU A 92 13.50 32.28 3.02
N GLU A 93 14.03 31.68 4.08
CA GLU A 93 13.77 31.88 5.54
C GLU A 93 14.05 33.30 6.11
N PRO A 94 13.71 33.57 7.40
CA PRO A 94 14.79 33.64 8.41
C PRO A 94 14.46 33.21 9.87
N ALA A 95 15.53 32.90 10.60
CA ALA A 95 15.67 32.44 11.99
C ALA A 95 15.42 33.49 13.11
N ALA A 96 15.20 33.02 14.37
CA ALA A 96 15.70 33.67 15.62
C ALA A 96 15.53 32.79 16.88
N ALA A 97 16.44 32.99 17.85
CA ALA A 97 16.85 32.12 18.96
C ALA A 97 16.05 32.21 20.28
N GLU A 98 16.23 31.17 21.13
CA GLU A 98 15.88 31.04 22.57
C GLU A 98 16.60 32.06 23.49
N PRO A 99 16.20 32.20 24.79
CA PRO A 99 16.89 31.45 25.86
C PRO A 99 16.08 31.06 27.15
N GLN A 100 16.29 29.82 27.62
CA GLN A 100 16.63 29.28 28.99
C GLN A 100 15.99 29.89 30.29
N GLN A 101 15.62 29.17 31.37
CA GLN A 101 16.38 28.32 32.34
C GLN A 101 15.42 27.66 33.43
N PRO A 102 15.83 27.12 34.62
CA PRO A 102 16.17 25.69 34.89
C PRO A 102 15.57 25.04 36.20
N ALA A 103 15.91 23.75 36.44
CA ALA A 103 15.94 22.99 37.73
C ALA A 103 14.60 22.43 38.26
N VAL A 104 14.45 21.17 38.73
CA VAL A 104 15.30 20.29 39.55
C VAL A 104 15.00 18.80 39.33
N GLN A 105 16.02 17.96 39.47
CA GLN A 105 15.95 16.49 39.62
C GLN A 105 15.66 16.11 41.08
N PRO A 106 15.00 14.97 41.34
CA PRO A 106 15.55 14.03 42.32
C PRO A 106 15.85 12.69 41.66
N GLN A 107 17.12 12.31 41.67
CA GLN A 107 17.59 10.97 41.35
C GLN A 107 17.23 10.03 42.50
N ALA A 108 16.34 9.07 42.24
CA ALA A 108 16.22 7.84 42.99
C ALA A 108 16.29 6.66 42.01
N GLN A 109 17.48 6.06 41.94
CA GLN A 109 17.71 4.61 41.86
C GLN A 109 17.09 3.86 40.66
N ALA A 110 17.96 3.64 39.66
CA ALA A 110 17.96 2.56 38.67
C ALA A 110 16.85 1.49 38.75
N GLN A 111 15.67 1.83 38.27
CA GLN A 111 14.77 0.92 37.57
C GLN A 111 14.27 1.70 36.37
N GLN A 112 14.57 1.21 35.17
CA GLN A 112 14.03 1.77 33.94
C GLN A 112 12.51 1.93 34.13
N PRO A 113 11.93 3.12 33.94
CA PRO A 113 10.49 3.20 33.80
C PRO A 113 10.18 2.45 32.51
N VAL A 114 9.72 1.20 32.66
CA VAL A 114 8.84 0.54 31.71
C VAL A 114 7.83 1.61 31.31
N GLN A 115 7.96 2.12 30.10
CA GLN A 115 7.05 3.12 29.56
C GLN A 115 5.68 2.43 29.43
N GLN A 116 4.93 2.45 30.52
CA GLN A 116 3.49 2.37 30.52
C GLN A 116 3.00 3.64 29.82
N VAL A 117 2.94 3.61 28.49
CA VAL A 117 2.17 4.58 27.71
C VAL A 117 0.88 3.90 27.33
N ALA A 118 -0.07 4.06 28.24
CA ALA A 118 -1.50 3.85 28.06
C ALA A 118 -1.94 2.52 27.43
N GLU A 119 -2.37 1.62 28.31
CA GLU A 119 -3.51 0.72 28.09
C GLU A 119 -4.77 1.52 27.70
N GLN A 120 -4.75 2.19 26.55
CA GLN A 120 -5.97 2.34 25.76
C GLN A 120 -6.31 0.92 25.30
N PRO A 121 -7.58 0.49 25.27
CA PRO A 121 -7.91 -0.82 24.74
C PRO A 121 -7.45 -0.81 23.29
N VAL A 122 -6.22 -1.29 23.04
CA VAL A 122 -5.72 -1.51 21.71
C VAL A 122 -6.70 -2.52 21.17
N ALA A 123 -7.53 -2.12 20.21
CA ALA A 123 -8.22 -3.06 19.37
C ALA A 123 -7.10 -3.82 18.64
N THR A 124 -6.48 -4.77 19.34
CA THR A 124 -5.73 -5.85 18.75
C THR A 124 -6.80 -6.58 17.98
N ASN A 125 -6.91 -6.22 16.72
CA ASN A 125 -7.59 -7.07 15.79
C ASN A 125 -6.93 -8.44 15.89
N GLN A 126 -7.67 -9.52 15.65
CA GLN A 126 -7.17 -10.90 15.74
C GLN A 126 -5.87 -11.14 14.91
N TYR A 127 -5.56 -10.23 13.98
CA TYR A 127 -4.38 -10.22 13.12
C TYR A 127 -3.22 -9.31 13.60
N GLY A 128 -3.35 -8.64 14.75
CA GLY A 128 -2.31 -7.80 15.36
C GLY A 128 -2.16 -6.38 14.78
N PHE A 129 -3.06 -5.96 13.88
CA PHE A 129 -3.05 -4.61 13.32
C PHE A 129 -3.51 -3.56 14.32
N THR A 130 -2.94 -2.36 14.21
CA THR A 130 -3.23 -1.24 15.12
C THR A 130 -3.78 -0.02 14.39
N VAL A 131 -4.51 0.83 15.11
CA VAL A 131 -4.99 2.13 14.61
C VAL A 131 -3.83 3.03 14.17
N ALA A 132 -2.70 2.97 14.88
CA ALA A 132 -1.50 3.72 14.52
C ALA A 132 -0.99 3.33 13.13
N GLN A 133 -0.85 2.03 12.84
CA GLN A 133 -0.50 1.56 11.49
C GLN A 133 -1.54 1.98 10.44
N ALA A 134 -2.82 1.92 10.78
CA ALA A 134 -3.88 2.33 9.86
C ALA A 134 -3.79 3.82 9.48
N LEU A 135 -3.36 4.70 10.39
CA LEU A 135 -3.22 6.14 10.16
C LEU A 135 -1.84 6.57 9.67
N ASP A 136 -0.82 5.72 9.83
CA ASP A 136 0.56 6.10 9.56
C ASP A 136 0.83 6.24 8.05
N PRO A 137 1.30 7.41 7.58
CA PRO A 137 1.57 7.66 6.16
C PRO A 137 2.76 6.87 5.60
N ASN A 138 3.56 6.23 6.44
CA ASN A 138 4.67 5.38 6.03
C ASN A 138 4.27 3.90 6.02
N THR A 139 3.04 3.55 6.40
CA THR A 139 2.56 2.17 6.36
C THR A 139 2.49 1.70 4.93
N ASP A 140 3.11 0.54 4.68
CA ASP A 140 3.07 -0.13 3.39
C ASP A 140 1.64 -0.28 2.85
N LEU A 141 1.47 -0.02 1.55
CA LEU A 141 0.20 -0.18 0.86
C LEU A 141 -0.38 -1.60 1.03
N MET A 142 0.49 -2.61 1.09
CA MET A 142 0.11 -4.00 1.32
C MET A 142 -0.45 -4.20 2.74
N THR A 143 0.15 -3.54 3.73
CA THR A 143 -0.36 -3.54 5.11
C THR A 143 -1.68 -2.78 5.20
N ILE A 144 -1.81 -1.64 4.53
CA ILE A 144 -3.09 -0.90 4.44
C ILE A 144 -4.20 -1.77 3.84
N ALA A 145 -3.91 -2.52 2.77
CA ALA A 145 -4.86 -3.44 2.15
C ALA A 145 -5.23 -4.62 3.08
N GLN A 146 -4.26 -5.16 3.82
CA GLN A 146 -4.51 -6.20 4.81
C GLN A 146 -5.40 -5.69 5.95
N ILE A 147 -5.12 -4.49 6.47
CA ILE A 147 -5.96 -3.81 7.46
C ILE A 147 -7.38 -3.63 6.91
N ALA A 148 -7.52 -3.21 5.66
CA ALA A 148 -8.82 -3.09 5.02
C ALA A 148 -9.57 -4.43 4.96
N GLN A 149 -8.89 -5.53 4.62
CA GLN A 149 -9.55 -6.83 4.46
C GLN A 149 -9.89 -7.47 5.82
N TYR A 150 -8.92 -7.49 6.73
CA TYR A 150 -8.93 -8.26 7.97
C TYR A 150 -9.42 -7.46 9.16
N ALA A 151 -9.29 -6.14 9.11
CA ALA A 151 -9.64 -5.24 10.19
C ALA A 151 -10.73 -4.24 9.77
N PRO A 152 -12.00 -4.69 9.70
CA PRO A 152 -13.11 -3.81 9.35
C PRO A 152 -13.25 -2.62 10.30
N GLU A 153 -12.96 -2.80 11.58
CA GLU A 153 -12.92 -1.70 12.56
C GLU A 153 -11.82 -0.65 12.27
N LEU A 154 -10.78 -1.04 11.52
CA LEU A 154 -9.67 -0.15 11.18
C LEU A 154 -9.86 0.56 9.83
N ARG A 155 -10.87 0.17 9.05
CA ARG A 155 -11.19 0.74 7.73
C ARG A 155 -11.40 2.25 7.77
N VAL A 156 -12.05 2.76 8.82
CA VAL A 156 -12.29 4.19 9.01
C VAL A 156 -10.99 4.98 9.20
N TYR A 157 -9.95 4.35 9.73
CA TYR A 157 -8.65 4.98 9.96
C TYR A 157 -7.79 4.97 8.71
N ILE A 158 -7.73 3.86 7.96
CA ILE A 158 -7.07 3.85 6.64
C ILE A 158 -7.77 4.82 5.66
N ALA A 159 -9.09 4.99 5.76
CA ALA A 159 -9.82 6.00 4.97
C ALA A 159 -9.36 7.44 5.25
N GLN A 160 -8.67 7.72 6.37
CA GLN A 160 -8.07 9.02 6.70
C GLN A 160 -6.56 9.10 6.40
N ASN A 161 -5.88 7.97 6.23
CA ASN A 161 -4.45 7.91 5.98
C ASN A 161 -4.06 8.37 4.57
N PRO A 162 -3.30 9.49 4.40
CA PRO A 162 -2.97 10.09 3.11
C PRO A 162 -2.28 9.12 2.13
N SER A 163 -1.58 8.10 2.63
CA SER A 163 -0.89 7.09 1.83
C SER A 163 -1.79 5.97 1.33
N THR A 164 -3.04 5.95 1.75
CA THR A 164 -4.04 5.04 1.20
C THR A 164 -4.36 5.38 -0.25
N TYR A 165 -4.20 4.39 -1.12
CA TYR A 165 -4.33 4.55 -2.56
C TYR A 165 -5.80 4.70 -3.01
N PRO A 166 -6.06 5.44 -4.10
CA PRO A 166 -7.41 5.83 -4.52
C PRO A 166 -8.36 4.66 -4.81
N GLU A 167 -7.86 3.54 -5.32
CA GLU A 167 -8.70 2.35 -5.56
C GLU A 167 -9.26 1.76 -4.25
N LEU A 168 -8.45 1.78 -3.17
CA LEU A 168 -8.94 1.32 -1.87
C LEU A 168 -9.94 2.30 -1.29
N LEU A 169 -9.75 3.61 -1.50
CA LEU A 169 -10.73 4.63 -1.10
C LEU A 169 -12.05 4.46 -1.85
N ASN A 170 -12.01 4.10 -3.13
CA ASN A 170 -13.20 3.83 -3.94
C ASN A 170 -13.92 2.57 -3.47
N TRP A 171 -13.17 1.49 -3.20
CA TRP A 171 -13.73 0.29 -2.57
C TRP A 171 -14.35 0.58 -1.21
N LEU A 172 -13.67 1.36 -0.37
CA LEU A 172 -14.15 1.80 0.94
C LEU A 172 -15.44 2.63 0.84
N ALA A 173 -15.55 3.53 -0.14
CA ALA A 173 -16.77 4.28 -0.43
C ALA A 173 -17.91 3.37 -0.89
N SER A 174 -17.60 2.35 -1.70
CA SER A 174 -18.55 1.36 -2.22
C SER A 174 -19.18 0.48 -1.12
N LEU A 175 -18.48 0.30 0.02
CA LEU A 175 -19.04 -0.42 1.17
C LEU A 175 -20.27 0.29 1.77
N GLY A 176 -20.46 1.58 1.51
CA GLY A 176 -21.63 2.34 1.98
C GLY A 176 -21.64 2.62 3.48
N ASP A 177 -20.53 2.41 4.19
CA ASP A 177 -20.46 2.60 5.63
C ASP A 177 -20.38 4.10 5.99
N PRO A 178 -21.26 4.61 6.87
CA PRO A 178 -21.33 6.04 7.17
C PRO A 178 -20.08 6.56 7.88
N ALA A 179 -19.40 5.74 8.69
CA ALA A 179 -18.17 6.16 9.37
C ALA A 179 -17.02 6.30 8.38
N ILE A 180 -16.90 5.35 7.44
CA ILE A 180 -15.91 5.39 6.36
C ILE A 180 -16.19 6.56 5.42
N ASN A 181 -17.44 6.77 5.02
CA ASN A 181 -17.81 7.90 4.15
C ASN A 181 -17.53 9.27 4.80
N ALA A 182 -17.79 9.41 6.11
CA ALA A 182 -17.43 10.63 6.84
C ALA A 182 -15.91 10.84 6.87
N ALA A 183 -15.13 9.78 7.09
CA ALA A 183 -13.66 9.81 7.04
C ALA A 183 -13.11 10.18 5.65
N LEU A 184 -13.70 9.65 4.58
CA LEU A 184 -13.35 10.00 3.19
C LEU A 184 -13.69 11.46 2.89
N ALA A 185 -14.85 11.94 3.34
CA ALA A 185 -15.29 13.32 3.15
C ALA A 185 -14.42 14.35 3.89
N GLN A 186 -13.77 13.98 4.99
CA GLN A 186 -12.82 14.84 5.70
C GLN A 186 -11.51 15.09 4.93
N ARG A 187 -11.27 14.32 3.86
CA ARG A 187 -10.00 14.30 3.12
C ARG A 187 -10.03 15.07 1.79
N GLY A 188 -11.21 15.39 1.27
CA GLY A 188 -11.43 16.17 0.04
C GLY A 188 -11.63 17.64 0.31
#